data_AF-A0A522PR28-F1
#
_entry.id   AF-A0A522PR28-F1
#
_cell.length_a   1.000
_cell.length_b   1.000
_cell.length_c   1.000
_cell.angle_alpha   90.00
_cell.angle_beta   90.00
_cell.angle_gamma   90.00
#
_symmetry.space_group_name_H-M   'P 1'
#
loop_
_entity.id
_entity.type
_entity.pdbx_description
1 polymer ?
#
loop_
_entity_poly.entity_id
_entity_poly.type
_entity_poly.pdbx_seq_one_letter_code
_entity_poly.pdbx_strand_id
1 'polypeptide(L)'
;MARPVILAVDDDPPVLRAVERDLRARYGHDQRIIAAESGQRAVEVLAELKLRATPVAVIVTDQRMPGMSGTELLAQARELAPDAKRVLLTAYADTEAAIEAINSIRLDHYILKPWDPPEERLYPVLDDLLADWQAQVQPAFEGVRLVGSRWSPRVHEIKDFLARNLVPYRWLELEPPTGTVGGSPDATAAAAVREAEQLVKAADVTPAELPLVVFPDGSHLAGPTNLQVAEQLGLRTRPTAPFYDLAIVGGGPAGLAAAVYGASEGLKTVLIEREAPGGQAGTTSRIENYLGFPVGLSGADLTRRAVSQASRLGAEILTPQEAGALRLGDPYRTLVLADGSELNAHAVLIAVGVAYRQIDAPGVAELTGRGVFYGAAITEALQTSGQDVAIVGGGNSAGQAAVYLSGFARQVTLLVRGASLGQGMSQYLVDQIDATPNITVRLGVNLR
;
A
#
# COMPACT_ATOMS: atom_id res chain seq x y z
N MET A 1 10.95 7.67 -7.67
CA MET A 1 10.43 9.03 -7.91
C MET A 1 11.35 9.90 -8.76
N ALA A 2 10.82 10.39 -9.88
CA ALA A 2 11.39 11.53 -10.58
C ALA A 2 11.21 12.79 -9.72
N ARG A 3 12.25 13.63 -9.61
CA ARG A 3 12.17 14.91 -8.89
C ARG A 3 11.10 15.79 -9.56
N PRO A 4 10.20 16.44 -8.80
CA PRO A 4 9.20 17.32 -9.38
C PRO A 4 9.87 18.47 -10.11
N VAL A 5 9.17 19.02 -11.10
CA VAL A 5 9.71 20.06 -11.98
C VAL A 5 9.25 21.43 -11.52
N ILE A 6 10.19 22.38 -11.48
CA ILE A 6 9.88 23.82 -11.54
C ILE A 6 10.21 24.29 -12.95
N LEU A 7 9.20 24.82 -13.64
CA LEU A 7 9.32 25.34 -14.99
C LEU A 7 9.43 26.88 -14.94
N ALA A 8 10.55 27.42 -15.41
CA ALA A 8 10.75 28.86 -15.58
C ALA A 8 10.57 29.25 -17.06
N VAL A 9 9.81 30.31 -17.33
CA VAL A 9 9.50 30.75 -18.69
C VAL A 9 9.64 32.27 -18.78
N ASP A 10 10.49 32.75 -19.67
CA ASP A 10 10.67 34.18 -19.97
C ASP A 10 11.34 34.26 -21.35
N ASP A 11 10.90 35.20 -22.20
CA ASP A 11 11.46 35.41 -23.53
C ASP A 11 12.71 36.29 -23.53
N ASP A 12 13.01 36.98 -22.42
CA ASP A 12 14.22 37.77 -22.22
C ASP A 12 15.35 36.88 -21.63
N PRO A 13 16.41 36.54 -22.40
CA PRO A 13 17.42 35.57 -21.95
C PRO A 13 18.22 36.00 -20.71
N PRO A 14 18.60 37.28 -20.52
CA PRO A 14 19.05 37.79 -19.23
C PRO A 14 18.14 37.47 -18.04
N VAL A 15 16.84 37.69 -18.17
CA VAL A 15 15.86 37.50 -17.08
C VAL A 15 15.65 36.01 -16.82
N LEU A 16 15.48 35.20 -17.86
CA LEU A 16 15.35 33.75 -17.75
C LEU A 16 16.55 33.13 -17.02
N ARG A 17 17.78 33.55 -17.36
CA ARG A 17 19.01 33.10 -16.68
C ARG A 17 19.07 33.52 -15.21
N ALA A 18 18.56 34.71 -14.87
CA ALA A 18 18.50 35.16 -13.48
C ALA A 18 17.53 34.29 -12.66
N VAL A 19 16.30 34.08 -13.16
CA VAL A 19 15.31 33.20 -12.51
C VAL A 19 15.86 31.79 -12.38
N GLU A 20 16.41 31.22 -13.46
CA GLU A 20 16.92 29.86 -13.46
C GLU A 20 18.09 29.68 -12.48
N ARG A 21 18.99 30.66 -12.40
CA ARG A 21 20.10 30.67 -11.43
C ARG A 21 19.56 30.67 -10.01
N ASP A 22 18.64 31.57 -9.69
CA ASP A 22 18.11 31.74 -8.33
C ASP A 22 17.30 30.49 -7.92
N LEU A 23 16.51 29.91 -8.85
CA LEU A 23 15.80 28.65 -8.63
C LEU A 23 16.74 27.46 -8.42
N ARG A 24 17.80 27.33 -9.24
CA ARG A 24 18.79 26.25 -9.06
C ARG A 24 19.51 26.37 -7.73
N ALA A 25 19.87 27.58 -7.32
CA ALA A 25 20.61 27.83 -6.08
C ALA A 25 19.84 27.35 -4.84
N ARG A 26 18.51 27.57 -4.80
CA ARG A 26 17.66 27.20 -3.66
C ARG A 26 17.05 25.80 -3.78
N TYR A 27 16.59 25.40 -4.97
CA TYR A 27 15.73 24.21 -5.15
C TYR A 27 16.37 23.08 -5.96
N GLY A 28 17.55 23.28 -6.57
CA GLY A 28 18.15 22.30 -7.49
C GLY A 28 18.52 20.94 -6.88
N HIS A 29 18.57 20.84 -5.55
CA HIS A 29 18.75 19.58 -4.83
C HIS A 29 17.49 18.71 -4.95
N ASP A 30 16.34 19.25 -4.56
CA ASP A 30 15.08 18.51 -4.43
C ASP A 30 14.21 18.54 -5.69
N GLN A 31 14.36 19.59 -6.51
CA GLN A 31 13.56 19.85 -7.70
C GLN A 31 14.40 19.83 -8.96
N ARG A 32 13.77 19.47 -10.08
CA ARG A 32 14.36 19.60 -11.41
C ARG A 32 13.94 20.94 -12.03
N ILE A 33 14.91 21.81 -12.30
CA ILE A 33 14.65 23.10 -12.95
C ILE A 33 14.70 22.94 -14.45
N ILE A 34 13.64 23.36 -15.14
CA ILE A 34 13.57 23.42 -16.61
C ILE A 34 13.26 24.86 -17.00
N ALA A 35 13.99 25.38 -17.99
CA ALA A 35 13.78 26.70 -18.56
C ALA A 35 13.18 26.59 -19.97
N ALA A 36 12.29 27.51 -20.33
CA ALA A 36 11.75 27.66 -21.67
C ALA A 36 11.79 29.13 -22.11
N GLU A 37 12.25 29.38 -23.33
CA GLU A 37 12.45 30.74 -23.88
C GLU A 37 11.18 31.31 -24.54
N SER A 38 10.06 30.60 -24.48
CA SER A 38 8.76 31.06 -25.00
C SER A 38 7.61 30.25 -24.42
N GLY A 39 6.40 30.84 -24.44
CA GLY A 39 5.17 30.15 -24.05
C GLY A 39 4.92 28.87 -24.87
N GLN A 40 5.16 28.88 -26.18
CA GLN A 40 5.00 27.70 -27.03
C GLN A 40 5.92 26.55 -26.61
N ARG A 41 7.20 26.85 -26.35
CA ARG A 41 8.15 25.83 -25.88
C ARG A 41 7.78 25.30 -24.50
N ALA A 42 7.24 26.15 -23.62
CA ALA A 42 6.77 25.74 -22.31
C ALA A 42 5.59 24.74 -22.41
N VAL A 43 4.64 24.96 -23.32
CA VAL A 43 3.53 24.02 -23.57
C VAL A 43 4.05 22.66 -24.06
N GLU A 44 5.00 22.64 -24.99
CA GLU A 44 5.64 21.40 -25.44
C GLU A 44 6.32 20.64 -24.30
N VAL A 45 7.08 21.35 -23.46
CA VAL A 45 7.72 20.78 -22.26
C VAL A 45 6.67 20.19 -21.31
N LEU A 46 5.58 20.91 -21.04
CA LEU A 46 4.50 20.41 -20.18
C LEU A 46 3.84 19.15 -20.76
N ALA A 47 3.63 19.08 -22.08
CA ALA A 47 3.12 17.89 -22.74
C ALA A 47 4.10 16.70 -22.64
N GLU A 48 5.40 16.93 -22.86
CA GLU A 48 6.44 15.91 -22.67
C GLU A 48 6.49 15.38 -21.22
N LEU A 49 6.36 16.26 -20.22
CA LEU A 49 6.34 15.88 -18.80
C LEU A 49 5.08 15.09 -18.43
N LYS A 50 3.92 15.48 -18.97
CA LYS A 50 2.66 14.76 -18.80
C LYS A 50 2.74 13.33 -19.34
N LEU A 51 3.29 13.14 -20.53
CA LEU A 51 3.48 11.81 -21.13
C LEU A 51 4.42 10.93 -20.29
N ARG A 52 5.36 11.53 -19.56
CA ARG A 52 6.30 10.83 -18.68
C ARG A 52 5.80 10.69 -17.24
N ALA A 53 4.57 11.09 -16.95
CA ALA A 53 4.01 11.17 -15.59
C ALA A 53 4.95 11.88 -14.60
N THR A 54 5.70 12.87 -15.07
CA THR A 54 6.62 13.64 -14.22
C THR A 54 5.85 14.80 -13.60
N PRO A 55 5.76 14.89 -12.26
CA PRO A 55 5.00 15.94 -11.60
C PRO A 55 5.64 17.32 -11.83
N VAL A 56 4.81 18.32 -12.11
CA VAL A 56 5.20 19.73 -12.19
C VAL A 56 4.70 20.42 -10.92
N ALA A 57 5.62 20.94 -10.13
CA ALA A 57 5.30 21.56 -8.85
C ALA A 57 4.90 23.03 -9.02
N VAL A 58 5.71 23.80 -9.74
CA VAL A 58 5.50 25.23 -9.95
C VAL A 58 5.83 25.61 -11.39
N ILE A 59 5.02 26.50 -11.96
CA ILE A 59 5.29 27.19 -13.23
C ILE A 59 5.48 28.67 -12.90
N VAL A 60 6.66 29.19 -13.18
CA VAL A 60 7.00 30.61 -13.05
C VAL A 60 7.15 31.18 -14.46
N THR A 61 6.29 32.11 -14.86
CA THR A 61 6.30 32.64 -16.23
C THR A 61 6.25 34.16 -16.27
N ASP A 62 6.92 34.78 -17.24
CA ASP A 62 6.70 36.18 -17.58
C ASP A 62 5.31 36.42 -18.16
N GLN A 63 4.78 37.64 -17.98
CA GLN A 63 3.50 38.03 -18.56
C GLN A 63 3.60 38.41 -20.04
N ARG A 64 4.64 39.14 -20.46
CA ARG A 64 4.72 39.79 -21.78
C ARG A 64 5.69 39.06 -22.70
N MET A 65 5.31 37.85 -23.09
CA MET A 65 6.06 37.08 -24.07
C MET A 65 5.43 37.19 -25.48
N PRO A 66 6.23 37.32 -26.56
CA PRO A 66 5.73 37.30 -27.93
C PRO A 66 4.96 36.02 -28.28
N GLY A 67 3.82 36.19 -28.94
CA GLY A 67 2.99 35.09 -29.47
C GLY A 67 2.08 34.40 -28.45
N MET A 68 2.47 34.34 -27.17
CA MET A 68 1.65 33.77 -26.09
C MET A 68 2.02 34.44 -24.77
N SER A 69 1.06 35.12 -24.13
CA SER A 69 1.25 35.72 -22.81
C SER A 69 1.40 34.67 -21.71
N GLY A 70 1.97 35.07 -20.57
CA GLY A 70 2.06 34.20 -19.38
C GLY A 70 0.71 33.69 -18.92
N THR A 71 -0.31 34.56 -18.91
CA THR A 71 -1.69 34.19 -18.60
C THR A 71 -2.28 33.14 -19.55
N GLU A 72 -2.01 33.25 -20.85
CA GLU A 72 -2.47 32.26 -21.84
C GLU A 72 -1.75 30.91 -21.66
N LEU A 73 -0.44 30.94 -21.39
CA LEU A 73 0.32 29.74 -21.05
C LEU A 73 -0.25 29.05 -19.80
N LEU A 74 -0.48 29.81 -18.73
CA LEU A 74 -1.01 29.27 -17.47
C LEU A 74 -2.43 28.71 -17.63
N ALA A 75 -3.24 29.29 -18.52
CA ALA A 75 -4.55 28.74 -18.87
C ALA A 75 -4.42 27.36 -19.53
N GLN A 76 -3.52 27.20 -20.51
CA GLN A 76 -3.26 25.90 -21.15
C GLN A 76 -2.60 24.89 -20.19
N ALA A 77 -1.73 25.37 -19.30
CA ALA A 77 -1.07 24.54 -18.31
C ALA A 77 -2.07 23.86 -17.36
N ARG A 78 -3.30 24.38 -17.18
CA ARG A 78 -4.33 23.72 -16.37
C ARG A 78 -4.72 22.34 -16.91
N GLU A 79 -4.66 22.13 -18.22
CA GLU A 79 -4.97 20.83 -18.82
C GLU A 79 -3.77 19.88 -18.77
N LEU A 80 -2.55 20.43 -18.85
CA LEU A 80 -1.33 19.64 -18.92
C LEU A 80 -0.74 19.30 -17.54
N ALA A 81 -0.85 20.22 -16.59
CA ALA A 81 -0.36 20.13 -15.21
C ALA A 81 -1.38 20.79 -14.26
N PRO A 82 -2.53 20.13 -14.00
CA PRO A 82 -3.62 20.71 -13.21
C PRO A 82 -3.20 21.06 -11.77
N ASP A 83 -2.30 20.27 -11.20
CA ASP A 83 -1.86 20.42 -9.80
C ASP A 83 -0.71 21.42 -9.62
N ALA A 84 -0.08 21.88 -10.71
CA ALA A 84 1.03 22.82 -10.62
C ALA A 84 0.57 24.17 -10.08
N LYS A 85 1.37 24.73 -9.16
CA LYS A 85 1.21 26.13 -8.70
C LYS A 85 1.64 27.08 -9.81
N ARG A 86 0.97 28.22 -9.91
CA ARG A 86 1.05 29.17 -11.03
C ARG A 86 1.53 30.51 -10.51
N VAL A 87 2.72 30.90 -10.94
CA VAL A 87 3.38 32.15 -10.55
C VAL A 87 3.65 32.99 -11.78
N LEU A 88 3.24 34.26 -11.73
CA LEU A 88 3.45 35.22 -12.80
C LEU A 88 4.55 36.23 -12.42
N LEU A 89 5.54 36.42 -13.27
CA LEU A 89 6.52 37.50 -13.17
C LEU A 89 6.00 38.71 -13.96
N THR A 90 5.83 39.85 -13.30
CA THR A 90 5.23 41.04 -13.94
C THR A 90 6.06 42.29 -13.72
N ALA A 91 5.93 43.26 -14.63
CA ALA A 91 6.37 44.63 -14.38
C ALA A 91 5.25 45.45 -13.69
N TYR A 92 5.60 46.63 -13.18
CA TYR A 92 4.67 47.53 -12.47
C TYR A 92 3.40 47.87 -13.27
N ALA A 93 3.52 47.93 -14.60
CA ALA A 93 2.44 48.31 -15.51
C ALA A 93 1.41 47.18 -15.78
N ASP A 94 1.66 45.95 -15.31
CA ASP A 94 0.85 44.77 -15.64
C ASP A 94 -0.01 44.27 -14.46
N THR A 95 -0.14 45.08 -13.41
CA THR A 95 -0.84 44.69 -12.17
C THR A 95 -2.33 44.42 -12.38
N GLU A 96 -3.01 45.14 -13.30
CA GLU A 96 -4.42 44.85 -13.63
C GLU A 96 -4.59 43.49 -14.32
N ALA A 97 -3.67 43.11 -15.21
CA ALA A 97 -3.68 41.81 -15.87
C ALA A 97 -3.44 40.67 -14.86
N ALA A 98 -2.59 40.89 -13.84
CA ALA A 98 -2.39 39.93 -12.76
C ALA A 98 -3.67 39.75 -11.90
N ILE A 99 -4.41 40.83 -11.64
CA ILE A 99 -5.68 40.76 -10.89
C ILE A 99 -6.74 39.99 -11.69
N GLU A 100 -6.83 40.22 -13.00
CA GLU A 100 -7.74 39.46 -13.88
C GLU A 100 -7.36 37.98 -13.93
N ALA A 101 -6.06 37.67 -13.93
CA ALA A 101 -5.54 36.31 -13.90
C ALA A 101 -5.92 35.55 -12.61
N ILE A 102 -5.89 36.20 -11.45
CA ILE A 102 -6.32 35.58 -10.18
C ILE A 102 -7.75 35.05 -10.30
N ASN A 103 -8.66 35.85 -10.88
CA ASN A 103 -10.07 35.49 -10.98
C ASN A 103 -10.36 34.47 -12.09
N SER A 104 -9.66 34.55 -13.23
CA SER A 104 -9.96 33.75 -14.42
C SER A 104 -9.20 32.42 -14.49
N ILE A 105 -7.92 32.42 -14.13
CA ILE A 105 -7.02 31.26 -14.27
C ILE A 105 -6.53 30.68 -12.94
N ARG A 106 -7.03 31.21 -11.81
CA ARG A 106 -6.58 30.84 -10.45
C ARG A 106 -5.07 30.95 -10.32
N LEU A 107 -4.53 32.12 -10.65
CA LEU A 107 -3.14 32.44 -10.38
C LEU A 107 -2.89 32.32 -8.87
N ASP A 108 -1.87 31.55 -8.47
CA ASP A 108 -1.55 31.36 -7.05
C ASP A 108 -0.79 32.57 -6.50
N HIS A 109 0.12 33.17 -7.29
CA HIS A 109 0.85 34.38 -6.89
C HIS A 109 1.38 35.16 -8.12
N TYR A 110 1.66 36.46 -7.96
CA TYR A 110 2.49 37.23 -8.90
C TYR A 110 3.68 37.90 -8.20
N ILE A 111 4.82 38.00 -8.86
CA ILE A 111 6.06 38.57 -8.33
C ILE A 111 6.51 39.70 -9.25
N LEU A 112 6.84 40.85 -8.66
CA LEU A 112 7.29 42.03 -9.41
C LEU A 112 8.77 41.91 -9.79
N LYS A 113 9.09 42.23 -11.04
CA LYS A 113 10.47 42.39 -11.53
C LYS A 113 11.01 43.79 -11.19
N PRO A 114 12.26 43.93 -10.71
CA PRO A 114 13.17 42.87 -10.27
C PRO A 114 12.83 42.35 -8.85
N TRP A 115 13.08 41.06 -8.63
CA TRP A 115 12.87 40.35 -7.34
C TRP A 115 14.12 40.30 -6.47
N ASP A 116 15.17 41.05 -6.79
CA ASP A 116 16.38 41.12 -5.97
C ASP A 116 16.11 41.92 -4.68
N PRO A 117 16.50 41.43 -3.49
CA PRO A 117 17.12 40.12 -3.22
C PRO A 117 16.11 38.95 -3.24
N PRO A 118 16.45 37.80 -3.87
CA PRO A 118 15.53 36.67 -4.01
C PRO A 118 15.09 36.07 -2.67
N GLU A 119 15.91 36.19 -1.61
CA GLU A 119 15.59 35.75 -0.26
C GLU A 119 14.37 36.45 0.35
N GLU A 120 14.06 37.67 -0.09
CA GLU A 120 12.94 38.45 0.42
C GLU A 120 11.69 38.34 -0.47
N ARG A 121 11.88 38.24 -1.80
CA ARG A 121 10.78 38.42 -2.77
C ARG A 121 10.43 37.18 -3.59
N LEU A 122 11.36 36.24 -3.76
CA LEU A 122 11.16 35.05 -4.60
C LEU A 122 11.02 33.79 -3.74
N TYR A 123 11.97 33.53 -2.84
CA TYR A 123 12.01 32.29 -2.09
C TYR A 123 10.85 32.10 -1.12
N PRO A 124 10.45 33.09 -0.31
CA PRO A 124 9.33 32.89 0.63
C PRO A 124 8.04 32.49 -0.07
N VAL A 125 7.73 33.14 -1.20
CA VAL A 125 6.54 32.84 -2.01
C VAL A 125 6.60 31.41 -2.56
N LEU A 126 7.74 31.02 -3.13
CA LEU A 126 7.89 29.69 -3.71
C LEU A 126 7.96 28.59 -2.64
N ASP A 127 8.57 28.85 -1.49
CA ASP A 127 8.62 27.94 -0.34
C ASP A 127 7.19 27.61 0.13
N ASP A 128 6.33 28.64 0.31
CA ASP A 128 4.93 28.46 0.71
C ASP A 128 4.14 27.67 -0.35
N LEU A 129 4.27 28.04 -1.63
CA LEU A 129 3.57 27.36 -2.72
C LEU A 129 4.02 25.90 -2.89
N LEU A 130 5.30 25.62 -2.72
CA LEU A 130 5.85 24.27 -2.77
C LEU A 130 5.38 23.43 -1.58
N ALA A 131 5.31 24.01 -0.38
CA ALA A 131 4.76 23.34 0.79
C ALA A 131 3.27 22.99 0.58
N ASP A 132 2.49 23.95 0.07
CA ASP A 132 1.09 23.73 -0.28
C ASP A 132 0.93 22.67 -1.38
N TRP A 133 1.80 22.69 -2.39
CA TRP A 133 1.81 21.69 -3.45
C TRP A 133 2.12 20.30 -2.90
N GLN A 134 3.14 20.16 -2.05
CA GLN A 134 3.50 18.89 -1.42
C GLN A 134 2.40 18.35 -0.51
N ALA A 135 1.67 19.23 0.18
CA ALA A 135 0.53 18.85 1.01
C ALA A 135 -0.66 18.33 0.17
N GLN A 136 -0.85 18.86 -1.04
CA GLN A 136 -1.96 18.51 -1.92
C GLN A 136 -1.64 17.34 -2.85
N VAL A 137 -0.42 17.30 -3.39
CA VAL A 137 0.07 16.28 -4.31
C VAL A 137 0.88 15.27 -3.51
N GLN A 138 0.15 14.33 -2.90
CA GLN A 138 0.75 13.09 -2.42
C GLN A 138 1.42 12.41 -3.63
N PRO A 139 2.70 12.03 -3.54
CA PRO A 139 3.34 11.32 -4.63
C PRO A 139 2.53 10.09 -5.02
N ALA A 140 2.37 9.84 -6.32
CA ALA A 140 1.68 8.66 -6.80
C ALA A 140 2.30 7.42 -6.15
N PHE A 141 1.47 6.61 -5.49
CA PHE A 141 1.92 5.38 -4.88
C PHE A 141 2.45 4.43 -5.98
N GLU A 142 3.77 4.22 -6.04
CA GLU A 142 4.46 3.37 -7.02
C GLU A 142 4.29 1.85 -6.74
N GLY A 143 3.22 1.45 -6.03
CA GLY A 143 2.95 0.06 -5.65
C GLY A 143 1.61 -0.49 -6.17
N VAL A 144 1.23 -1.67 -5.68
CA VAL A 144 -0.04 -2.32 -6.05
C VAL A 144 -1.24 -1.52 -5.54
N ARG A 145 -2.15 -1.13 -6.43
CA ARG A 145 -3.41 -0.47 -6.04
C ARG A 145 -4.55 -1.47 -6.16
N LEU A 146 -5.30 -1.64 -5.08
CA LEU A 146 -6.47 -2.49 -5.02
C LEU A 146 -7.71 -1.60 -4.92
N VAL A 147 -8.60 -1.67 -5.90
CA VAL A 147 -9.86 -0.92 -5.91
C VAL A 147 -11.02 -1.86 -5.61
N GLY A 148 -11.84 -1.52 -4.62
CA GLY A 148 -13.05 -2.27 -4.32
C GLY A 148 -13.66 -1.93 -2.96
N SER A 149 -14.86 -2.44 -2.72
CA SER A 149 -15.61 -2.21 -1.48
C SER A 149 -15.08 -3.03 -0.30
N ARG A 150 -15.10 -2.45 0.90
CA ARG A 150 -14.81 -3.17 2.16
C ARG A 150 -15.76 -4.32 2.47
N TRP A 151 -16.94 -4.33 1.87
CA TRP A 151 -17.93 -5.38 2.05
C TRP A 151 -17.76 -6.53 1.05
N SER A 152 -16.72 -6.48 0.20
CA SER A 152 -16.39 -7.55 -0.72
C SER A 152 -15.43 -8.56 -0.08
N PRO A 153 -15.82 -9.84 0.06
CA PRO A 153 -14.91 -10.89 0.53
C PRO A 153 -13.67 -11.02 -0.35
N ARG A 154 -13.82 -10.83 -1.67
CA ARG A 154 -12.69 -10.92 -2.60
C ARG A 154 -11.67 -9.79 -2.39
N VAL A 155 -12.12 -8.59 -2.03
CA VAL A 155 -11.22 -7.50 -1.61
C VAL A 155 -10.44 -7.92 -0.37
N HIS A 156 -11.12 -8.46 0.64
CA HIS A 156 -10.48 -8.95 1.85
C HIS A 156 -9.43 -10.04 1.57
N GLU A 157 -9.77 -11.03 0.75
CA GLU A 157 -8.86 -12.12 0.37
C GLU A 157 -7.57 -11.61 -0.31
N ILE A 158 -7.69 -10.62 -1.20
CA ILE A 158 -6.52 -10.03 -1.88
C ILE A 158 -5.72 -9.15 -0.91
N LYS A 159 -6.39 -8.35 -0.08
CA LYS A 159 -5.74 -7.56 0.99
C LYS A 159 -4.90 -8.44 1.90
N ASP A 160 -5.48 -9.54 2.38
CA ASP A 160 -4.81 -10.48 3.28
C ASP A 160 -3.64 -11.16 2.59
N PHE A 161 -3.83 -11.59 1.34
CA PHE A 161 -2.76 -12.18 0.52
C PHE A 161 -1.57 -11.24 0.33
N LEU A 162 -1.81 -9.98 -0.07
CA LEU A 162 -0.76 -8.98 -0.27
C LEU A 162 -0.05 -8.65 1.03
N ALA A 163 -0.80 -8.44 2.12
CA ALA A 163 -0.25 -8.15 3.44
C ALA A 163 0.67 -9.28 3.94
N ARG A 164 0.21 -10.53 3.83
CA ARG A 164 0.95 -11.70 4.33
C ARG A 164 2.16 -12.06 3.47
N ASN A 165 2.13 -11.77 2.16
CA ASN A 165 3.31 -11.87 1.29
C ASN A 165 4.22 -10.64 1.35
N LEU A 166 3.96 -9.71 2.28
CA LEU A 166 4.75 -8.48 2.48
C LEU A 166 4.85 -7.62 1.22
N VAL A 167 3.81 -7.65 0.37
CA VAL A 167 3.70 -6.83 -0.82
C VAL A 167 3.03 -5.51 -0.44
N PRO A 168 3.72 -4.36 -0.53
CA PRO A 168 3.12 -3.07 -0.24
C PRO A 168 1.97 -2.77 -1.21
N TYR A 169 0.83 -2.38 -0.68
CA TYR A 169 -0.33 -2.02 -1.49
C TYR A 169 -1.09 -0.83 -0.90
N ARG A 170 -1.86 -0.16 -1.76
CA ARG A 170 -2.83 0.86 -1.38
C ARG A 170 -4.21 0.37 -1.76
N TRP A 171 -5.11 0.31 -0.80
CA TRP A 171 -6.51 0.00 -1.04
C TRP A 171 -7.31 1.30 -1.21
N LEU A 172 -8.12 1.35 -2.26
CA LEU A 172 -8.94 2.49 -2.65
C LEU A 172 -10.40 2.05 -2.68
N GLU A 173 -11.24 2.73 -1.91
CA GLU A 173 -12.69 2.50 -1.90
C GLU A 173 -13.38 3.36 -2.96
N LEU A 174 -14.47 2.81 -3.52
CA LEU A 174 -15.36 3.53 -4.45
C LEU A 174 -16.41 4.37 -3.72
N GLU A 175 -16.57 4.16 -2.42
CA GLU A 175 -17.48 4.93 -1.58
C GLU A 175 -16.69 5.49 -0.40
N PRO A 176 -16.96 6.73 0.03
CA PRO A 176 -16.37 7.25 1.26
C PRO A 176 -16.84 6.40 2.46
N PRO A 177 -15.99 6.23 3.49
CA PRO A 177 -16.35 5.43 4.65
C PRO A 177 -17.62 6.00 5.31
N THR A 178 -18.69 5.20 5.31
CA THR A 178 -19.93 5.51 6.01
C THR A 178 -19.67 5.39 7.52
N GLY A 179 -19.54 6.52 8.22
CA GLY A 179 -19.29 6.50 9.66
C GLY A 179 -18.63 7.73 10.29
N THR A 180 -18.26 8.77 9.54
CA THR A 180 -17.94 10.06 10.18
C THR A 180 -19.23 10.67 10.70
N VAL A 181 -19.50 10.47 11.99
CA VAL A 181 -20.46 11.28 12.73
C VAL A 181 -20.00 12.74 12.63
N GLY A 182 -20.63 13.52 11.75
CA GLY A 182 -20.60 14.99 11.78
C GLY A 182 -19.48 15.71 11.03
N GLY A 183 -18.84 15.13 10.01
CA GLY A 183 -17.82 15.84 9.22
C GLY A 183 -17.93 15.57 7.72
N SER A 184 -17.78 16.62 6.91
CA SER A 184 -17.53 16.51 5.45
C SER A 184 -16.38 15.52 5.21
N PRO A 185 -16.40 14.69 4.15
CA PRO A 185 -15.29 13.80 3.86
C PRO A 185 -14.00 14.60 3.82
N ASP A 186 -12.99 14.15 4.55
CA ASP A 186 -11.65 14.74 4.49
C ASP A 186 -11.22 14.84 3.02
N ALA A 187 -10.57 15.94 2.63
CA ALA A 187 -10.17 16.21 1.25
C ALA A 187 -9.34 15.04 0.67
N THR A 188 -8.58 14.36 1.53
CA THR A 188 -7.81 13.15 1.22
C THR A 188 -8.70 11.95 0.88
N ALA A 189 -9.80 11.73 1.61
CA ALA A 189 -10.73 10.64 1.34
C ALA A 189 -11.47 10.88 0.00
N ALA A 190 -11.88 12.11 -0.26
CA ALA A 190 -12.48 12.47 -1.54
C ALA A 190 -11.51 12.32 -2.72
N ALA A 191 -10.21 12.60 -2.52
CA ALA A 191 -9.19 12.36 -3.54
C ALA A 191 -8.98 10.87 -3.83
N ALA A 192 -8.95 10.02 -2.80
CA ALA A 192 -8.82 8.57 -2.96
C ALA A 192 -10.02 7.95 -3.72
N VAL A 193 -11.24 8.41 -3.45
CA VAL A 193 -12.44 7.96 -4.20
C VAL A 193 -12.35 8.37 -5.67
N ARG A 194 -11.96 9.62 -5.96
CA ARG A 194 -11.77 10.07 -7.35
C ARG A 194 -10.69 9.26 -8.08
N GLU A 195 -9.60 8.92 -7.40
CA GLU A 195 -8.55 8.06 -7.95
C GLU A 195 -9.10 6.66 -8.26
N ALA A 196 -9.89 6.07 -7.36
CA ALA A 196 -10.55 4.78 -7.57
C ALA A 196 -11.46 4.79 -8.81
N GLU A 197 -12.32 5.81 -8.94
CA GLU A 197 -13.22 6.00 -10.09
C GLU A 197 -12.45 6.17 -11.40
N GLN A 198 -11.37 6.95 -11.39
CA GLN A 198 -10.51 7.13 -12.56
C GLN A 198 -9.85 5.83 -13.00
N LEU A 199 -9.35 5.02 -12.06
CA LEU A 199 -8.75 3.72 -12.36
C LEU A 199 -9.76 2.73 -12.94
N VAL A 200 -10.96 2.65 -12.35
CA VAL A 200 -12.04 1.78 -12.87
C VAL A 200 -12.45 2.20 -14.29
N LYS A 201 -12.60 3.51 -14.53
CA LYS A 201 -12.92 4.03 -15.85
C LYS A 201 -11.80 3.78 -16.87
N ALA A 202 -10.54 3.95 -16.47
CA ALA A 202 -9.40 3.73 -17.35
C ALA A 202 -9.19 2.26 -17.71
N ALA A 203 -9.54 1.35 -16.79
CA ALA A 203 -9.49 -0.10 -16.99
C ALA A 203 -10.71 -0.65 -17.76
N ASP A 204 -11.73 0.16 -18.02
CA ASP A 204 -13.00 -0.25 -18.63
C ASP A 204 -13.67 -1.43 -17.90
N VAL A 205 -13.67 -1.36 -16.56
CA VAL A 205 -14.17 -2.44 -15.68
C VAL A 205 -15.55 -2.09 -15.13
N THR A 206 -16.48 -3.02 -15.16
CA THR A 206 -17.81 -2.85 -14.57
C THR A 206 -17.81 -3.16 -13.06
N PRO A 207 -18.78 -2.65 -12.28
CA PRO A 207 -18.88 -2.98 -10.85
C PRO A 207 -18.97 -4.47 -10.53
N ALA A 208 -19.47 -5.29 -11.46
CA ALA A 208 -19.59 -6.74 -11.29
C ALA A 208 -18.24 -7.47 -11.40
N GLU A 209 -17.24 -6.84 -12.01
CA GLU A 209 -15.90 -7.37 -12.24
C GLU A 209 -14.89 -6.93 -11.17
N LEU A 210 -15.34 -6.14 -10.18
CA LEU A 210 -14.51 -5.76 -9.05
C LEU A 210 -14.23 -6.96 -8.12
N PRO A 211 -13.07 -6.98 -7.42
CA PRO A 211 -12.09 -5.90 -7.31
C PRO A 211 -11.14 -5.75 -8.49
N LEU A 212 -10.65 -4.54 -8.70
CA LEU A 212 -9.60 -4.22 -9.67
C LEU A 212 -8.24 -4.15 -8.97
N VAL A 213 -7.24 -4.85 -9.51
CA VAL A 213 -5.85 -4.78 -9.06
C VAL A 213 -5.02 -4.11 -10.15
N VAL A 214 -4.35 -3.01 -9.83
CA VAL A 214 -3.46 -2.26 -10.73
C VAL A 214 -2.03 -2.38 -10.24
N PHE A 215 -1.13 -2.80 -11.12
CA PHE A 215 0.27 -3.08 -10.81
C PHE A 215 1.16 -1.85 -11.04
N PRO A 216 2.40 -1.84 -10.53
CA PRO A 216 3.33 -0.71 -10.69
C PRO A 216 3.65 -0.37 -12.14
N ASP A 217 3.64 -1.36 -13.04
CA ASP A 217 3.90 -1.21 -14.47
C ASP A 217 2.69 -0.69 -15.27
N GLY A 218 1.55 -0.46 -14.60
CA GLY A 218 0.29 0.00 -15.22
C GLY A 218 -0.58 -1.13 -15.78
N SER A 219 -0.11 -2.38 -15.77
CA SER A 219 -0.98 -3.53 -16.04
C SER A 219 -2.06 -3.67 -14.97
N HIS A 220 -3.17 -4.35 -15.28
CA HIS A 220 -4.26 -4.53 -14.34
C HIS A 220 -5.01 -5.85 -14.55
N LEU A 221 -5.71 -6.29 -13.51
CA LEU A 221 -6.59 -7.45 -13.52
C LEU A 221 -7.92 -7.12 -12.81
N ALA A 222 -9.04 -7.51 -13.42
CA ALA A 222 -10.37 -7.40 -12.83
C ALA A 222 -10.81 -8.76 -12.24
N GLY A 223 -11.28 -8.74 -11.00
CA GLY A 223 -11.71 -9.91 -10.24
C GLY A 223 -10.65 -11.03 -10.13
N PRO A 224 -9.33 -10.76 -10.04
CA PRO A 224 -8.34 -11.83 -10.13
C PRO A 224 -8.39 -12.76 -8.92
N THR A 225 -7.95 -14.00 -9.11
CA THR A 225 -7.56 -14.94 -8.05
C THR A 225 -6.21 -14.57 -7.42
N ASN A 226 -5.89 -15.10 -6.23
CA ASN A 226 -4.60 -14.82 -5.58
C ASN A 226 -3.42 -15.36 -6.41
N LEU A 227 -3.64 -16.48 -7.12
CA LEU A 227 -2.65 -17.04 -8.03
C LEU A 227 -2.35 -16.08 -9.20
N GLN A 228 -3.37 -15.50 -9.83
CA GLN A 228 -3.17 -14.52 -10.92
C GLN A 228 -2.47 -13.26 -10.43
N VAL A 229 -2.79 -12.77 -9.23
CA VAL A 229 -2.07 -11.64 -8.61
C VAL A 229 -0.60 -12.02 -8.36
N ALA A 230 -0.34 -13.22 -7.86
CA ALA A 230 1.01 -13.71 -7.59
C ALA A 230 1.86 -13.84 -8.86
N GLU A 231 1.29 -14.41 -9.93
CA GLU A 231 1.94 -14.55 -11.24
C GLU A 231 2.31 -13.18 -11.81
N GLN A 232 1.40 -12.21 -11.72
CA GLN A 232 1.65 -10.84 -12.19
C GLN A 232 2.72 -10.11 -11.34
N LEU A 233 2.84 -10.43 -10.05
CA LEU A 233 3.91 -9.93 -9.17
C LEU A 233 5.24 -10.66 -9.35
N GLY A 234 5.30 -11.69 -10.20
CA GLY A 234 6.50 -12.51 -10.41
C GLY A 234 6.85 -13.39 -9.20
N LEU A 235 5.88 -13.69 -8.33
CA LEU A 235 6.09 -14.66 -7.26
C LEU A 235 6.32 -16.05 -7.86
N ARG A 236 7.18 -16.84 -7.22
CA ARG A 236 7.52 -18.18 -7.69
C ARG A 236 6.39 -19.14 -7.29
N THR A 237 5.59 -19.56 -8.26
CA THR A 237 4.43 -20.46 -8.06
C THR A 237 4.69 -21.89 -8.55
N ARG A 238 5.75 -22.08 -9.35
CA ARG A 238 6.10 -23.36 -9.99
C ARG A 238 7.52 -23.79 -9.65
N PRO A 239 7.75 -25.10 -9.52
CA PRO A 239 9.09 -25.62 -9.26
C PRO A 239 10.02 -25.41 -10.45
N THR A 240 11.28 -25.06 -10.17
CA THR A 240 12.33 -24.98 -11.18
C THR A 240 12.88 -26.35 -11.61
N ALA A 241 12.56 -27.40 -10.86
CA ALA A 241 13.02 -28.74 -11.16
C ALA A 241 11.94 -29.81 -10.93
N PRO A 242 12.01 -30.95 -11.64
CA PRO A 242 11.07 -32.06 -11.45
C PRO A 242 11.38 -32.90 -10.20
N PHE A 243 12.55 -32.69 -9.56
CA PHE A 243 13.08 -33.52 -8.48
C PHE A 243 13.82 -32.73 -7.41
N TYR A 244 13.58 -33.10 -6.14
CA TYR A 244 14.17 -32.52 -4.93
C TYR A 244 14.61 -33.61 -3.94
N ASP A 245 15.58 -33.30 -3.09
CA ASP A 245 15.96 -34.20 -1.99
C ASP A 245 14.92 -34.12 -0.85
N LEU A 246 14.45 -32.91 -0.57
CA LEU A 246 13.45 -32.63 0.47
C LEU A 246 12.36 -31.71 -0.06
N ALA A 247 11.11 -32.18 -0.02
CA ALA A 247 9.93 -31.34 -0.22
C ALA A 247 9.22 -31.09 1.11
N ILE A 248 8.84 -29.85 1.38
CA ILE A 248 8.19 -29.41 2.61
C ILE A 248 6.82 -28.85 2.25
N VAL A 249 5.75 -29.37 2.86
CA VAL A 249 4.39 -28.90 2.63
C VAL A 249 3.94 -28.07 3.82
N GLY A 250 3.81 -26.76 3.62
CA GLY A 250 3.45 -25.76 4.63
C GLY A 250 4.61 -24.82 4.96
N GLY A 251 4.37 -23.52 4.83
CA GLY A 251 5.30 -22.42 5.06
C GLY A 251 5.19 -21.74 6.41
N GLY A 252 4.65 -22.42 7.43
CA GLY A 252 4.68 -21.95 8.81
C GLY A 252 6.08 -22.05 9.46
N PRO A 253 6.23 -21.73 10.75
CA PRO A 253 7.52 -21.77 11.44
C PRO A 253 8.23 -23.12 11.34
N ALA A 254 7.50 -24.23 11.42
CA ALA A 254 8.06 -25.58 11.28
C ALA A 254 8.64 -25.82 9.87
N GLY A 255 7.89 -25.46 8.82
CA GLY A 255 8.34 -25.65 7.44
C GLY A 255 9.49 -24.71 7.07
N LEU A 256 9.42 -23.44 7.49
CA LEU A 256 10.51 -22.48 7.26
C LEU A 256 11.80 -22.90 7.98
N ALA A 257 11.72 -23.38 9.22
CA ALA A 257 12.88 -23.93 9.91
C ALA A 257 13.44 -25.15 9.16
N ALA A 258 12.59 -26.09 8.74
CA ALA A 258 13.03 -27.23 7.95
C ALA A 258 13.67 -26.83 6.61
N ALA A 259 13.18 -25.78 5.96
CA ALA A 259 13.76 -25.27 4.72
C ALA A 259 15.16 -24.69 4.94
N VAL A 260 15.35 -23.94 6.04
CA VAL A 260 16.68 -23.44 6.45
C VAL A 260 17.65 -24.59 6.68
N TYR A 261 17.27 -25.59 7.48
CA TYR A 261 18.14 -26.72 7.82
C TYR A 261 18.39 -27.65 6.64
N GLY A 262 17.37 -27.95 5.82
CA GLY A 262 17.54 -28.78 4.63
C GLY A 262 18.53 -28.14 3.64
N ALA A 263 18.33 -26.85 3.34
CA ALA A 263 19.21 -26.13 2.43
C ALA A 263 20.62 -25.93 2.99
N SER A 264 20.80 -25.71 4.31
CA SER A 264 22.14 -25.54 4.90
C SER A 264 23.00 -26.80 4.82
N GLU A 265 22.38 -27.99 4.83
CA GLU A 265 23.08 -29.27 4.67
C GLU A 265 23.29 -29.65 3.19
N GLY A 266 22.97 -28.74 2.25
CA GLY A 266 23.18 -28.95 0.82
C GLY A 266 22.10 -29.78 0.13
N LEU A 267 20.96 -30.05 0.78
CA LEU A 267 19.84 -30.71 0.14
C LEU A 267 19.16 -29.76 -0.85
N LYS A 268 18.82 -30.27 -2.03
CA LYS A 268 17.93 -29.57 -2.95
C LYS A 268 16.53 -29.53 -2.35
N THR A 269 16.19 -28.40 -1.74
CA THR A 269 15.02 -28.26 -0.88
C THR A 269 13.96 -27.37 -1.52
N VAL A 270 12.70 -27.81 -1.47
CA VAL A 270 11.53 -27.01 -1.88
C VAL A 270 10.51 -26.93 -0.75
N LEU A 271 9.95 -25.75 -0.53
CA LEU A 271 8.85 -25.49 0.39
C LEU A 271 7.64 -25.02 -0.41
N ILE A 272 6.50 -25.66 -0.19
CA ILE A 272 5.23 -25.40 -0.88
C ILE A 272 4.27 -24.77 0.14
N GLU A 273 3.80 -23.56 -0.15
CA GLU A 273 2.91 -22.81 0.74
C GLU A 273 1.70 -22.26 -0.04
N ARG A 274 0.49 -22.58 0.45
CA ARG A 274 -0.77 -22.31 -0.27
C ARG A 274 -1.13 -20.82 -0.33
N GLU A 275 -0.75 -20.05 0.69
CA GLU A 275 -1.17 -18.66 0.86
C GLU A 275 0.02 -17.72 0.90
N ALA A 276 0.80 -17.82 1.98
CA ALA A 276 1.91 -16.93 2.28
C ALA A 276 2.81 -17.57 3.33
N PRO A 277 4.15 -17.43 3.23
CA PRO A 277 5.05 -17.85 4.28
C PRO A 277 4.71 -17.22 5.63
N GLY A 278 5.10 -17.88 6.72
CA GLY A 278 4.88 -17.46 8.10
C GLY A 278 3.76 -18.21 8.81
N GLY A 279 2.80 -18.76 8.06
CA GLY A 279 1.64 -19.46 8.61
C GLY A 279 0.91 -18.62 9.67
N GLN A 280 0.40 -19.27 10.73
CA GLN A 280 -0.31 -18.59 11.83
C GLN A 280 0.57 -17.59 12.60
N ALA A 281 1.88 -17.85 12.72
CA ALA A 281 2.77 -16.93 13.41
C ALA A 281 2.93 -15.62 12.62
N GLY A 282 2.90 -15.70 11.28
CA GLY A 282 3.04 -14.55 10.39
C GLY A 282 1.96 -13.47 10.58
N THR A 283 0.76 -13.85 11.01
CA THR A 283 -0.37 -12.91 11.24
C THR A 283 -0.38 -12.30 12.64
N THR A 284 0.57 -12.67 13.49
CA THR A 284 0.65 -12.17 14.86
C THR A 284 1.26 -10.76 14.92
N SER A 285 0.57 -9.82 15.55
CA SER A 285 1.04 -8.43 15.70
C SER A 285 2.34 -8.33 16.50
N ARG A 286 2.44 -9.11 17.59
CA ARG A 286 3.64 -9.19 18.42
C ARG A 286 3.80 -10.56 19.09
N ILE A 287 4.99 -11.14 18.97
CA ILE A 287 5.40 -12.39 19.60
C ILE A 287 6.46 -12.06 20.66
N GLU A 288 6.12 -12.23 21.94
CA GLU A 288 7.03 -11.96 23.06
C GLU A 288 7.71 -13.22 23.61
N ASN A 289 7.21 -14.40 23.24
CA ASN A 289 7.65 -15.69 23.77
C ASN A 289 8.45 -16.53 22.76
N TYR A 290 9.09 -15.90 21.77
CA TYR A 290 9.99 -16.59 20.84
C TYR A 290 11.42 -16.57 21.36
N LEU A 291 11.97 -17.74 21.68
CA LEU A 291 13.33 -17.89 22.22
C LEU A 291 14.37 -17.21 21.31
N GLY A 292 15.31 -16.49 21.92
CA GLY A 292 16.37 -15.76 21.19
C GLY A 292 16.00 -14.34 20.78
N PHE A 293 14.77 -13.88 21.04
CA PHE A 293 14.33 -12.50 20.78
C PHE A 293 13.89 -11.81 22.08
N PRO A 294 14.82 -11.18 22.81
CA PRO A 294 14.57 -10.69 24.18
C PRO A 294 13.53 -9.56 24.27
N VAL A 295 13.30 -8.82 23.18
CA VAL A 295 12.30 -7.74 23.11
C VAL A 295 11.03 -8.13 22.35
N GLY A 296 10.94 -9.41 21.97
CA GLY A 296 9.95 -9.91 21.02
C GLY A 296 10.16 -9.39 19.60
N LEU A 297 9.27 -9.79 18.70
CA LEU A 297 9.22 -9.33 17.31
C LEU A 297 7.81 -9.51 16.72
N SER A 298 7.53 -8.87 15.59
CA SER A 298 6.27 -9.14 14.87
C SER A 298 6.32 -10.48 14.12
N GLY A 299 5.15 -11.05 13.85
CA GLY A 299 5.01 -12.23 12.99
C GLY A 299 5.57 -12.02 11.59
N ALA A 300 5.33 -10.84 11.02
CA ALA A 300 5.90 -10.41 9.74
C ALA A 300 7.43 -10.36 9.76
N ASP A 301 8.05 -9.83 10.83
CA ASP A 301 9.51 -9.78 10.97
C ASP A 301 10.12 -11.18 11.10
N LEU A 302 9.50 -12.05 11.91
CA LEU A 302 9.94 -13.45 12.06
C LEU A 302 9.94 -14.16 10.71
N THR A 303 8.83 -14.00 9.98
CA THR A 303 8.62 -14.60 8.66
C THR A 303 9.61 -14.09 7.63
N ARG A 304 9.77 -12.76 7.51
CA ARG A 304 10.71 -12.13 6.57
C ARG A 304 12.14 -12.63 6.79
N ARG A 305 12.58 -12.71 8.07
CA ARG A 305 13.91 -13.20 8.43
C ARG A 305 14.09 -14.66 8.04
N ALA A 306 13.10 -15.51 8.33
CA ALA A 306 13.17 -16.94 8.01
C ALA A 306 13.16 -17.21 6.49
N VAL A 307 12.30 -16.53 5.73
CA VAL A 307 12.27 -16.61 4.26
C VAL A 307 13.60 -16.17 3.67
N SER A 308 14.12 -15.01 4.11
CA SER A 308 15.42 -14.50 3.63
C SER A 308 16.56 -15.48 3.91
N GLN A 309 16.57 -16.11 5.09
CA GLN A 309 17.57 -17.10 5.45
C GLN A 309 17.46 -18.37 4.57
N ALA A 310 16.26 -18.92 4.42
CA ALA A 310 16.01 -20.11 3.61
C ALA A 310 16.40 -19.88 2.14
N SER A 311 15.95 -18.77 1.54
CA SER A 311 16.27 -18.44 0.15
C SER A 311 17.76 -18.20 -0.06
N ARG A 312 18.45 -17.52 0.88
CA ARG A 312 19.91 -17.32 0.80
C ARG A 312 20.70 -18.63 0.82
N LEU A 313 20.19 -19.64 1.52
CA LEU A 313 20.79 -20.98 1.57
C LEU A 313 20.43 -21.86 0.36
N GLY A 314 19.55 -21.39 -0.53
CA GLY A 314 19.16 -22.11 -1.74
C GLY A 314 17.86 -22.90 -1.63
N ALA A 315 17.09 -22.76 -0.54
CA ALA A 315 15.74 -23.32 -0.49
C ALA A 315 14.84 -22.62 -1.51
N GLU A 316 14.16 -23.41 -2.33
CA GLU A 316 13.12 -22.93 -3.23
C GLU A 316 11.80 -22.80 -2.47
N ILE A 317 11.12 -21.65 -2.59
CA ILE A 317 9.85 -21.37 -1.93
C ILE A 317 8.81 -21.14 -3.02
N LEU A 318 7.79 -22.00 -3.05
CA LEU A 318 6.64 -21.90 -3.95
C LEU A 318 5.46 -21.29 -3.19
N THR A 319 5.03 -20.09 -3.59
CA THR A 319 3.93 -19.37 -2.96
C THR A 319 3.24 -18.39 -3.93
N PRO A 320 1.90 -18.38 -4.02
CA PRO A 320 0.98 -19.38 -3.50
C PRO A 320 1.02 -20.66 -4.36
N GLN A 321 1.11 -21.82 -3.72
CA GLN A 321 0.97 -23.14 -4.34
C GLN A 321 0.48 -24.17 -3.32
N GLU A 322 -0.50 -24.98 -3.69
CA GLU A 322 -1.08 -25.99 -2.81
C GLU A 322 -0.64 -27.39 -3.23
N ALA A 323 -0.31 -28.25 -2.26
CA ALA A 323 -0.12 -29.67 -2.47
C ALA A 323 -1.43 -30.40 -2.13
N GLY A 324 -2.12 -30.88 -3.15
CA GLY A 324 -3.44 -31.52 -3.02
C GLY A 324 -3.38 -33.02 -2.68
N ALA A 325 -2.33 -33.72 -3.11
CA ALA A 325 -2.16 -35.14 -2.79
C ALA A 325 -0.70 -35.55 -2.66
N LEU A 326 -0.45 -36.59 -1.85
CA LEU A 326 0.83 -37.27 -1.73
C LEU A 326 0.67 -38.73 -2.13
N ARG A 327 1.38 -39.15 -3.17
CA ARG A 327 1.48 -40.57 -3.57
C ARG A 327 2.81 -41.13 -3.08
N LEU A 328 2.73 -42.24 -2.35
CA LEU A 328 3.89 -42.96 -1.85
C LEU A 328 4.33 -43.97 -2.91
N GLY A 329 5.60 -43.90 -3.30
CA GLY A 329 6.28 -44.89 -4.12
C GLY A 329 7.70 -45.09 -3.61
N ASP A 330 8.32 -46.20 -4.02
CA ASP A 330 9.73 -46.44 -3.78
C ASP A 330 10.51 -46.33 -5.10
N PRO A 331 11.63 -45.59 -5.15
CA PRO A 331 12.30 -44.91 -4.02
C PRO A 331 11.84 -43.46 -3.78
N TYR A 332 10.81 -42.95 -4.48
CA TYR A 332 10.42 -41.53 -4.48
C TYR A 332 8.97 -41.28 -4.09
N ARG A 333 8.73 -40.15 -3.43
CA ARG A 333 7.38 -39.63 -3.14
C ARG A 333 6.97 -38.59 -4.17
N THR A 334 5.72 -38.64 -4.62
CA THR A 334 5.18 -37.68 -5.59
C THR A 334 4.11 -36.81 -4.95
N LEU A 335 4.34 -35.49 -4.95
CA LEU A 335 3.36 -34.48 -4.60
C LEU A 335 2.60 -34.06 -5.86
N VAL A 336 1.26 -34.06 -5.78
CA VAL A 336 0.39 -33.50 -6.82
C VAL A 336 -0.01 -32.10 -6.37
N LEU A 337 0.34 -31.10 -7.17
CA LEU A 337 0.05 -29.70 -6.91
C LEU A 337 -1.35 -29.31 -7.41
N ALA A 338 -1.87 -28.17 -6.96
CA ALA A 338 -3.24 -27.74 -7.31
C ALA A 338 -3.42 -27.43 -8.80
N ASP A 339 -2.34 -27.09 -9.52
CA ASP A 339 -2.35 -26.92 -10.99
C ASP A 339 -2.27 -28.26 -11.75
N GLY A 340 -2.29 -29.39 -11.03
CA GLY A 340 -2.16 -30.74 -11.59
C GLY A 340 -0.73 -31.15 -11.92
N SER A 341 0.25 -30.27 -11.76
CA SER A 341 1.65 -30.63 -11.93
C SER A 341 2.13 -31.55 -10.80
N GLU A 342 3.16 -32.33 -11.08
CA GLU A 342 3.71 -33.30 -10.14
C GLU A 342 5.17 -32.95 -9.80
N LEU A 343 5.51 -33.13 -8.53
CA LEU A 343 6.84 -32.90 -7.99
C LEU A 343 7.32 -34.15 -7.25
N ASN A 344 8.51 -34.64 -7.59
CA ASN A 344 9.08 -35.82 -6.94
C ASN A 344 10.13 -35.43 -5.90
N ALA A 345 10.16 -36.17 -4.79
CA ALA A 345 11.18 -35.99 -3.75
C ALA A 345 11.62 -37.29 -3.08
N HIS A 346 12.86 -37.32 -2.59
CA HIS A 346 13.33 -38.42 -1.73
C HIS A 346 12.59 -38.45 -0.39
N ALA A 347 12.43 -37.29 0.24
CA ALA A 347 11.69 -37.14 1.48
C ALA A 347 10.63 -36.03 1.37
N VAL A 348 9.51 -36.21 2.08
CA VAL A 348 8.45 -35.21 2.21
C VAL A 348 8.20 -34.93 3.69
N LEU A 349 8.28 -33.66 4.08
CA LEU A 349 7.91 -33.18 5.42
C LEU A 349 6.55 -32.48 5.36
N ILE A 350 5.58 -32.99 6.11
CA ILE A 350 4.26 -32.37 6.24
C ILE A 350 4.24 -31.42 7.44
N ALA A 351 4.16 -30.12 7.18
CA ALA A 351 4.21 -29.03 8.15
C ALA A 351 3.00 -28.06 7.99
N VAL A 352 1.81 -28.61 7.70
CA VAL A 352 0.61 -27.86 7.29
C VAL A 352 -0.12 -27.10 8.41
N GLY A 353 0.34 -27.21 9.66
CA GLY A 353 -0.26 -26.50 10.79
C GLY A 353 -1.71 -26.89 11.08
N VAL A 354 -2.53 -25.91 11.46
CA VAL A 354 -3.95 -26.06 11.81
C VAL A 354 -4.78 -24.93 11.22
N ALA A 355 -6.07 -25.18 10.98
CA ALA A 355 -7.04 -24.18 10.55
C ALA A 355 -7.92 -23.71 11.72
N TYR A 356 -8.40 -22.46 11.67
CA TYR A 356 -9.35 -21.94 12.65
C TYR A 356 -10.69 -22.68 12.52
N ARG A 357 -11.32 -22.94 13.68
CA ARG A 357 -12.71 -23.40 13.71
C ARG A 357 -13.60 -22.20 13.41
N GLN A 358 -14.38 -22.29 12.34
CA GLN A 358 -15.40 -21.30 12.05
C GLN A 358 -16.56 -21.43 13.05
N ILE A 359 -17.18 -20.30 13.36
CA ILE A 359 -18.38 -20.27 14.20
C ILE A 359 -19.56 -20.75 13.35
N ASP A 360 -20.21 -21.80 13.82
CA ASP A 360 -21.46 -22.27 13.22
C ASP A 360 -22.62 -21.50 13.85
N ALA A 361 -23.00 -20.40 13.21
CA ALA A 361 -24.14 -19.56 13.60
C ALA A 361 -24.79 -18.90 12.37
N PRO A 362 -26.09 -18.59 12.41
CA PRO A 362 -26.79 -17.95 11.30
C PRO A 362 -26.10 -16.66 10.82
N GLY A 363 -25.92 -16.53 9.50
CA GLY A 363 -25.32 -15.36 8.86
C GLY A 363 -23.79 -15.29 8.92
N VAL A 364 -23.10 -16.12 9.72
CA VAL A 364 -21.61 -16.06 9.81
C VAL A 364 -20.93 -16.36 8.48
N ALA A 365 -21.38 -17.39 7.77
CA ALA A 365 -20.83 -17.74 6.47
C ALA A 365 -21.01 -16.61 5.44
N GLU A 366 -22.18 -15.97 5.45
CA GLU A 366 -22.50 -14.85 4.55
C GLU A 366 -21.68 -13.59 4.88
N LEU A 367 -21.37 -13.38 6.17
CA LEU A 367 -20.61 -12.23 6.66
C LEU A 367 -19.09 -12.44 6.66
N THR A 368 -18.62 -13.64 6.34
CA THR A 368 -17.18 -13.94 6.29
C THR A 368 -16.51 -13.13 5.18
N GLY A 369 -15.44 -12.41 5.53
CA GLY A 369 -14.76 -11.46 4.63
C GLY A 369 -15.47 -10.13 4.44
N ARG A 370 -16.61 -9.90 5.11
CA ARG A 370 -17.41 -8.66 5.02
C ARG A 370 -17.96 -8.23 6.39
N GLY A 371 -17.15 -8.37 7.43
CA GLY A 371 -17.49 -8.02 8.82
C GLY A 371 -17.16 -9.12 9.82
N VAL A 372 -17.11 -10.38 9.38
CA VAL A 372 -16.54 -11.50 10.14
C VAL A 372 -15.21 -11.90 9.52
N PHE A 373 -14.16 -11.93 10.33
CA PHE A 373 -12.80 -12.23 9.87
C PHE A 373 -12.11 -13.24 10.80
N TYR A 374 -11.21 -14.04 10.24
CA TYR A 374 -10.44 -15.05 10.98
C TYR A 374 -8.95 -14.76 10.82
N GLY A 375 -8.23 -14.55 11.92
CA GLY A 375 -6.78 -14.34 11.89
C GLY A 375 -6.30 -13.04 11.20
N ALA A 376 -7.19 -12.09 10.92
CA ALA A 376 -6.92 -10.92 10.08
C ALA A 376 -6.83 -9.59 10.83
N ALA A 377 -6.49 -9.61 12.13
CA ALA A 377 -6.46 -8.40 12.95
C ALA A 377 -5.53 -7.31 12.37
N ILE A 378 -4.40 -7.71 11.77
CA ILE A 378 -3.47 -6.77 11.11
C ILE A 378 -4.09 -6.19 9.84
N THR A 379 -4.64 -7.04 8.97
CA THR A 379 -5.22 -6.65 7.66
C THR A 379 -6.43 -5.72 7.82
N GLU A 380 -7.18 -5.85 8.93
CA GLU A 380 -8.41 -5.10 9.16
C GLU A 380 -8.29 -3.96 10.18
N ALA A 381 -7.16 -3.81 10.88
CA ALA A 381 -7.01 -2.80 11.94
C ALA A 381 -7.41 -1.37 11.53
N LEU A 382 -6.91 -0.89 10.39
CA LEU A 382 -7.26 0.46 9.90
C LEU A 382 -8.77 0.62 9.66
N GLN A 383 -9.45 -0.46 9.26
CA GLN A 383 -10.88 -0.45 9.01
C GLN A 383 -11.72 -0.36 10.29
N THR A 384 -11.13 -0.70 11.44
CA THR A 384 -11.81 -0.64 12.73
C THR A 384 -11.83 0.77 13.33
N SER A 385 -11.17 1.76 12.71
CA SER A 385 -11.14 3.14 13.22
C SER A 385 -12.54 3.70 13.43
N GLY A 386 -12.82 4.15 14.67
CA GLY A 386 -14.13 4.66 15.08
C GLY A 386 -15.23 3.59 15.24
N GLN A 387 -14.95 2.32 14.97
CA GLN A 387 -15.91 1.21 15.05
C GLN A 387 -15.86 0.49 16.40
N ASP A 388 -16.94 -0.23 16.70
CA ASP A 388 -16.95 -1.22 17.79
C ASP A 388 -16.62 -2.60 17.22
N VAL A 389 -15.67 -3.29 17.85
CA VAL A 389 -15.17 -4.59 17.38
C VAL A 389 -15.46 -5.65 18.43
N ALA A 390 -16.01 -6.79 18.00
CA ALA A 390 -16.11 -7.98 18.83
C ALA A 390 -15.05 -9.02 18.43
N ILE A 391 -14.36 -9.60 19.41
CA ILE A 391 -13.39 -10.68 19.21
C ILE A 391 -13.89 -11.92 19.93
N VAL A 392 -13.93 -13.05 19.23
CA VAL A 392 -14.40 -14.32 19.79
C VAL A 392 -13.22 -15.23 20.07
N GLY A 393 -12.96 -15.51 21.35
CA GLY A 393 -11.90 -16.41 21.78
C GLY A 393 -11.27 -15.99 23.11
N GLY A 394 -10.67 -16.97 23.82
CA GLY A 394 -10.00 -16.76 25.11
C GLY A 394 -8.54 -17.20 25.14
N GLY A 395 -7.93 -17.37 23.96
CA GLY A 395 -6.53 -17.78 23.82
C GLY A 395 -5.59 -16.60 23.55
N ASN A 396 -4.28 -16.85 23.49
CA ASN A 396 -3.26 -15.83 23.20
C ASN A 396 -3.55 -15.02 21.93
N SER A 397 -3.93 -15.68 20.83
CA SER A 397 -4.25 -14.99 19.57
C SER A 397 -5.41 -14.00 19.72
N ALA A 398 -6.42 -14.33 20.54
CA ALA A 398 -7.54 -13.44 20.81
C ALA A 398 -7.13 -12.26 21.69
N GLY A 399 -6.29 -12.50 22.70
CA GLY A 399 -5.75 -11.43 23.55
C GLY A 399 -4.84 -10.47 22.79
N GLN A 400 -3.94 -10.99 21.94
CA GLN A 400 -3.08 -10.19 21.07
C GLN A 400 -3.90 -9.36 20.08
N ALA A 401 -4.95 -9.94 19.49
CA ALA A 401 -5.86 -9.22 18.62
C ALA A 401 -6.61 -8.12 19.37
N ALA A 402 -7.03 -8.37 20.62
CA ALA A 402 -7.74 -7.38 21.44
C ALA A 402 -6.87 -6.16 21.76
N VAL A 403 -5.65 -6.40 22.24
CA VAL A 403 -4.67 -5.34 22.54
C VAL A 403 -4.23 -4.60 21.27
N TYR A 404 -4.11 -5.30 20.15
CA TYR A 404 -3.72 -4.66 18.89
C TYR A 404 -4.85 -3.77 18.34
N LEU A 405 -6.08 -4.30 18.26
CA LEU A 405 -7.22 -3.58 17.71
C LEU A 405 -7.69 -2.44 18.62
N SER A 406 -7.42 -2.47 19.93
CA SER A 406 -7.76 -1.38 20.84
C SER A 406 -7.01 -0.08 20.53
N GLY A 407 -5.88 -0.15 19.81
CA GLY A 407 -5.17 1.03 19.31
C GLY A 407 -5.85 1.72 18.11
N PHE A 408 -6.84 1.08 17.49
CA PHE A 408 -7.52 1.57 16.29
C PHE A 408 -9.03 1.76 16.54
N ALA A 409 -9.67 0.76 17.14
CA ALA A 409 -11.11 0.72 17.36
C ALA A 409 -11.57 1.70 18.45
N ARG A 410 -12.82 2.16 18.34
CA ARG A 410 -13.48 2.93 19.40
C ARG A 410 -13.63 2.08 20.67
N GLN A 411 -14.09 0.84 20.50
CA GLN A 411 -14.25 -0.12 21.59
C GLN A 411 -13.97 -1.54 21.09
N VAL A 412 -13.32 -2.35 21.93
CA VAL A 412 -13.10 -3.78 21.67
C VAL A 412 -13.83 -4.60 22.74
N THR A 413 -14.66 -5.55 22.32
CA THR A 413 -15.35 -6.49 23.21
C THR A 413 -14.80 -7.90 23.00
N LEU A 414 -14.13 -8.45 24.01
CA LEU A 414 -13.62 -9.82 24.00
C LEU A 414 -14.67 -10.78 24.56
N LEU A 415 -15.19 -11.67 23.71
CA LEU A 415 -16.20 -12.67 24.03
C LEU A 415 -15.54 -14.02 24.30
N VAL A 416 -15.67 -14.50 25.53
CA VAL A 416 -14.98 -15.69 26.02
C VAL A 416 -15.98 -16.69 26.55
N ARG A 417 -15.89 -17.95 26.07
CA ARG A 417 -16.73 -19.06 26.54
C ARG A 417 -16.44 -19.44 27.99
N GLY A 418 -15.17 -19.38 28.38
CA GLY A 418 -14.72 -19.73 29.72
C GLY A 418 -15.16 -18.73 30.79
N ALA A 419 -15.04 -19.15 32.04
CA ALA A 419 -15.33 -18.32 33.21
C ALA A 419 -14.16 -17.41 33.63
N SER A 420 -13.01 -17.48 32.94
CA SER A 420 -11.85 -16.61 33.13
C SER A 420 -10.96 -16.60 31.89
N LEU A 421 -10.04 -15.62 31.80
CA LEU A 421 -9.00 -15.56 30.78
C LEU A 421 -7.81 -16.49 31.08
N GLY A 422 -7.46 -16.64 32.37
CA GLY A 422 -6.19 -17.25 32.80
C GLY A 422 -6.00 -18.74 32.48
N GLN A 423 -7.05 -19.46 32.03
CA GLN A 423 -6.89 -20.85 31.59
C GLN A 423 -6.37 -20.99 30.15
N GLY A 424 -6.64 -20.00 29.29
CA GLY A 424 -6.31 -20.06 27.85
C GLY A 424 -5.32 -19.00 27.40
N MET A 425 -5.08 -17.98 28.21
CA MET A 425 -4.28 -16.81 27.86
C MET A 425 -3.11 -16.63 28.82
N SER A 426 -1.94 -16.30 28.25
CA SER A 426 -0.73 -15.96 29.00
C SER A 426 -0.97 -14.74 29.90
N GLN A 427 -0.41 -14.77 31.11
CA GLN A 427 -0.66 -13.74 32.13
C GLN A 427 -0.36 -12.32 31.65
N TYR A 428 0.73 -12.11 30.91
CA TYR A 428 1.09 -10.77 30.42
C TYR A 428 0.01 -10.15 29.50
N LEU A 429 -0.73 -10.96 28.74
CA LEU A 429 -1.83 -10.48 27.90
C LEU A 429 -3.06 -10.17 28.75
N VAL A 430 -3.33 -10.96 29.79
CA VAL A 430 -4.40 -10.67 30.75
C VAL A 430 -4.13 -9.31 31.39
N ASP A 431 -2.91 -9.08 31.87
CA ASP A 431 -2.50 -7.81 32.50
C ASP A 431 -2.61 -6.62 31.52
N GLN A 432 -2.22 -6.80 30.25
CA GLN A 432 -2.38 -5.77 29.22
C GLN A 432 -3.84 -5.46 28.91
N ILE A 433 -4.69 -6.49 28.83
CA ILE A 433 -6.13 -6.32 28.61
C ILE A 433 -6.77 -5.55 29.76
N ASP A 434 -6.47 -5.93 31.01
CA ASP A 434 -7.01 -5.28 32.20
C ASP A 434 -6.56 -3.81 32.32
N ALA A 435 -5.36 -3.49 31.83
CA ALA A 435 -4.82 -2.14 31.81
C ALA A 435 -5.37 -1.27 30.66
N THR A 436 -6.07 -1.85 29.67
CA THR A 436 -6.50 -1.13 28.47
C THR A 436 -7.97 -0.69 28.57
N PRO A 437 -8.26 0.63 28.67
CA PRO A 437 -9.58 1.11 29.09
C PRO A 437 -10.71 0.90 28.09
N ASN A 438 -10.41 0.77 26.80
CA ASN A 438 -11.41 0.55 25.74
C ASN A 438 -11.58 -0.94 25.38
N ILE A 439 -11.06 -1.86 26.19
CA ILE A 439 -11.33 -3.29 26.08
C ILE A 439 -12.37 -3.70 27.13
N THR A 440 -13.42 -4.39 26.71
CA THR A 440 -14.45 -4.97 27.58
C THR A 440 -14.45 -6.48 27.46
N VAL A 441 -14.27 -7.20 28.56
CA VAL A 441 -14.28 -8.68 28.56
C VAL A 441 -15.66 -9.19 28.98
N ARG A 442 -16.25 -10.09 28.18
CA ARG A 442 -17.49 -10.81 28.50
C ARG A 442 -17.22 -12.30 28.59
N LEU A 443 -17.29 -12.83 29.81
CA LEU A 443 -17.08 -14.23 30.14
C LEU A 443 -18.39 -15.02 30.04
N GLY A 444 -18.29 -16.35 29.88
CA GLY A 444 -19.46 -17.23 29.77
C GLY A 444 -20.31 -17.04 28.51
N VAL A 445 -19.78 -16.39 27.46
CA VAL A 445 -20.52 -16.09 26.24
C VAL A 445 -20.45 -17.26 25.26
N ASN A 446 -21.60 -17.69 24.76
CA ASN A 446 -21.71 -18.62 23.64
C ASN A 446 -22.50 -17.95 22.51
N LEU A 447 -21.86 -17.79 21.35
CA LEU A 447 -22.52 -17.44 20.10
C LEU A 447 -23.13 -18.74 19.54
N ARG A 448 -24.45 -18.76 19.39
CA ARG A 448 -25.22 -19.87 18.80
C ARG A 448 -26.04 -19.33 17.64
#